data_AF-A0A3P7T0I3-F1
#
_entry.id   AF-A0A3P7T0I3-F1
#
_cell.length_a   1.000
_cell.length_b   1.000
_cell.length_c   1.000
_cell.angle_alpha   90.00
_cell.angle_beta   90.00
_cell.angle_gamma   90.00
#
_symmetry.space_group_name_H-M   'P 1'
#
loop_
_entity.id
_entity.type
_entity.pdbx_description
1 polymer ?
#
loop_
_entity_poly.entity_id
_entity_poly.type
_entity_poly.pdbx_seq_one_letter_code
_entity_poly.pdbx_strand_id
1 'polypeptide(L)'
;MFCVKRNTKRNLKIFEIDYINNQILYYRNVYLAAISDDEAAGFIVRKKRETEQTINKGSGGTIYLAKSDGRYLRTLIKGRLHIPTAIITLPQIGRICFADAGFDAKIECADMDGKHRNVIVKDLIYSPTSLAVDEGKDNRIYWADPKYRKVESVLPDGTKRTTVIIDNRMPWAVDVFENNLYWASKESQDLFVQDKFGRGRISVLASNIPNAHSIRIHQRFARDTSRAVSTCAEATCSHLCAELPRNTYTCLCPDESPQLDKRKINT
;
A
#
# COMPACT_ATOMS: atom_id res chain seq x y z
N MET A 1 -29.96 12.64 13.08
CA MET A 1 -29.23 12.40 14.34
C MET A 1 -27.83 12.94 14.16
N PHE A 2 -27.55 14.12 14.74
CA PHE A 2 -26.26 14.82 14.61
C PHE A 2 -25.35 14.41 15.78
N CYS A 3 -24.12 13.97 15.52
CA CYS A 3 -23.15 13.65 16.56
C CYS A 3 -22.06 14.72 16.64
N VAL A 4 -21.93 15.30 17.85
CA VAL A 4 -21.00 16.37 18.20
C VAL A 4 -19.72 15.79 18.84
N LYS A 5 -18.61 16.48 18.56
CA LYS A 5 -17.20 16.18 18.87
C LYS A 5 -16.88 16.19 20.37
N ARG A 6 -15.97 15.31 20.82
CA ARG A 6 -15.08 15.59 21.96
C ARG A 6 -13.64 15.15 21.64
N ASN A 7 -12.71 16.00 22.04
CA ASN A 7 -11.29 16.03 21.71
C ASN A 7 -10.48 15.38 22.83
N THR A 8 -9.46 14.59 22.52
CA THR A 8 -8.21 14.49 23.31
C THR A 8 -7.11 13.76 22.52
N LYS A 9 -5.92 14.36 22.53
CA LYS A 9 -4.68 13.95 21.86
C LYS A 9 -4.17 12.57 22.32
N ARG A 10 -3.58 11.80 21.41
CA ARG A 10 -2.38 10.97 21.62
C ARG A 10 -1.76 10.57 20.28
N ASN A 11 -0.43 10.50 20.26
CA ASN A 11 0.42 10.42 19.09
C ASN A 11 0.25 9.11 18.31
N LEU A 12 -0.04 9.21 17.00
CA LEU A 12 0.22 8.16 16.03
C LEU A 12 1.33 8.66 15.10
N LYS A 13 2.46 7.94 15.05
CA LYS A 13 3.48 8.16 14.03
C LYS A 13 3.01 7.47 12.76
N ILE A 14 2.65 8.27 11.75
CA ILE A 14 2.35 7.81 10.39
C ILE A 14 3.55 8.19 9.54
N PHE A 15 4.19 7.22 8.88
CA PHE A 15 5.26 7.48 7.92
C PHE A 15 4.81 7.09 6.51
N GLU A 16 4.24 8.05 5.79
CA GLU A 16 4.63 8.38 4.41
C GLU A 16 4.34 9.89 4.31
N ILE A 17 5.40 10.71 4.46
CA ILE A 17 5.33 12.17 4.39
C ILE A 17 6.18 12.60 3.20
N ASP A 18 5.53 13.00 2.10
CA ASP A 18 6.17 13.73 1.02
C ASP A 18 6.21 15.22 1.40
N TYR A 19 7.42 15.78 1.49
CA TYR A 19 7.68 17.19 1.79
C TYR A 19 8.12 17.93 0.52
N ILE A 20 7.32 18.88 0.00
CA ILE A 20 7.84 20.01 -0.79
C ILE A 20 6.98 21.28 -0.54
N ASN A 21 7.65 22.40 -0.22
CA ASN A 21 7.13 23.80 -0.16
C ASN A 21 6.12 24.19 0.95
N ASN A 22 6.33 23.75 2.19
CA ASN A 22 5.53 24.22 3.35
C ASN A 22 4.00 24.04 3.18
N GLN A 23 3.57 23.20 2.24
CA GLN A 23 2.20 22.85 1.94
C GLN A 23 2.12 21.36 1.64
N ILE A 24 1.37 20.65 2.46
CA ILE A 24 1.09 19.22 2.28
C ILE A 24 0.14 19.11 1.08
N LEU A 25 0.61 18.57 -0.04
CA LEU A 25 -0.25 18.29 -1.21
C LEU A 25 -0.91 16.93 -1.02
N TYR A 26 -2.07 16.98 -0.37
CA TYR A 26 -2.96 15.86 -0.11
C TYR A 26 -3.56 15.33 -1.43
N TYR A 27 -3.49 14.01 -1.63
CA TYR A 27 -4.45 13.34 -2.51
C TYR A 27 -5.74 13.08 -1.74
N ARG A 28 -6.84 13.40 -2.42
CA ARG A 28 -8.19 13.61 -1.87
C ARG A 28 -8.65 12.51 -0.90
N ASN A 29 -8.94 12.97 0.31
CA ASN A 29 -9.88 12.44 1.32
C ASN A 29 -9.66 11.05 1.92
N VAL A 30 -8.61 10.31 1.60
CA VAL A 30 -8.40 8.99 2.21
C VAL A 30 -6.92 8.67 2.46
N TYR A 31 -6.58 8.35 3.72
CA TYR A 31 -5.39 7.57 4.06
C TYR A 31 -5.74 6.10 4.16
N LEU A 32 -4.92 5.27 3.51
CA LEU A 32 -4.89 3.82 3.75
C LEU A 32 -3.60 3.49 4.49
N ALA A 33 -3.73 3.13 5.76
CA ALA A 33 -2.61 2.65 6.55
C ALA A 33 -2.73 1.13 6.69
N ALA A 34 -1.71 0.40 6.25
CA ALA A 34 -1.52 -0.98 6.66
C ALA A 34 -0.67 -0.98 7.92
N ILE A 35 -1.16 -1.58 8.99
CA ILE A 35 -0.42 -1.73 10.24
C ILE A 35 -0.31 -3.22 10.52
N SER A 36 0.92 -3.67 10.77
CA SER A 36 1.21 -4.96 11.38
C SER A 36 1.19 -4.76 12.89
N ASP A 37 0.50 -5.63 13.65
CA ASP A 37 0.33 -5.50 15.10
C ASP A 37 1.62 -5.76 15.94
N ASP A 38 2.82 -5.66 15.34
CA ASP A 38 4.10 -6.08 15.92
C ASP A 38 5.18 -4.98 15.98
N GLU A 39 4.83 -3.74 16.37
CA GLU A 39 5.85 -2.80 16.87
C GLU A 39 6.17 -3.05 18.36
N ALA A 40 6.77 -4.20 18.67
CA ALA A 40 7.44 -4.43 19.96
C ALA A 40 8.40 -5.64 19.95
N ALA A 41 9.43 -5.68 19.09
CA ALA A 41 10.80 -6.13 19.41
C ALA A 41 11.65 -6.51 18.17
N GLY A 42 12.79 -5.83 18.03
CA GLY A 42 14.08 -6.51 17.85
C GLY A 42 14.44 -7.08 16.48
N PHE A 43 15.23 -6.32 15.73
CA PHE A 43 16.08 -6.79 14.63
C PHE A 43 17.08 -7.90 15.08
N ILE A 44 17.33 -8.86 14.17
CA ILE A 44 18.50 -9.77 14.04
C ILE A 44 18.42 -11.18 14.67
N VAL A 45 18.26 -12.16 13.75
CA VAL A 45 18.83 -13.53 13.68
C VAL A 45 18.47 -14.53 14.78
N ARG A 46 17.69 -15.54 14.39
CA ARG A 46 18.03 -16.94 14.68
C ARG A 46 17.37 -17.91 13.70
N LYS A 47 18.22 -18.62 12.94
CA LYS A 47 17.91 -19.92 12.30
C LYS A 47 17.34 -20.87 13.37
N LYS A 48 16.20 -21.53 13.09
CA LYS A 48 15.91 -22.96 13.32
C LYS A 48 14.40 -23.23 13.11
N ARG A 49 14.06 -24.09 12.16
CA ARG A 49 13.78 -25.55 12.25
C ARG A 49 12.28 -25.80 12.39
N GLU A 50 11.74 -26.56 11.44
CA GLU A 50 10.42 -27.18 11.47
C GLU A 50 10.20 -27.92 12.78
N THR A 51 9.20 -27.49 13.54
CA THR A 51 8.28 -28.33 14.34
C THR A 51 7.13 -27.43 14.78
N GLU A 52 5.92 -27.91 14.57
CA GLU A 52 4.60 -27.34 14.93
C GLU A 52 4.63 -26.15 15.90
N GLN A 53 4.20 -24.98 15.42
CA GLN A 53 3.85 -23.85 16.29
C GLN A 53 2.40 -23.44 16.07
N THR A 54 1.66 -23.61 17.16
CA THR A 54 0.32 -23.13 17.48
C THR A 54 -0.09 -21.89 16.69
N ILE A 55 -1.24 -21.98 16.02
CA ILE A 55 -1.95 -20.86 15.41
C ILE A 55 -2.18 -19.79 16.49
N ASN A 56 -1.31 -18.79 16.56
CA ASN A 56 -1.54 -17.58 17.32
C ASN A 56 -2.74 -16.86 16.71
N LYS A 57 -3.92 -17.06 17.30
CA LYS A 57 -5.09 -16.19 17.09
C LYS A 57 -4.75 -14.79 17.65
N GLY A 58 -4.02 -13.97 16.89
CA GLY A 58 -3.71 -12.59 17.33
C GLY A 58 -2.97 -11.68 16.35
N SER A 59 -2.06 -12.17 15.52
CA SER A 59 -1.12 -11.30 14.77
C SER A 59 -1.45 -11.20 13.27
N GLY A 60 -2.65 -10.69 12.94
CA GLY A 60 -3.04 -10.46 11.54
C GLY A 60 -2.90 -8.99 11.17
N GLY A 61 -2.22 -8.69 10.07
CA GLY A 61 -2.21 -7.34 9.52
C GLY A 61 -3.61 -6.82 9.20
N THR A 62 -3.78 -5.50 9.30
CA THR A 62 -5.05 -4.81 9.03
C THR A 62 -4.80 -3.60 8.14
N ILE A 63 -5.70 -3.35 7.18
CA ILE A 63 -5.71 -2.11 6.39
C ILE A 63 -6.87 -1.26 6.87
N TYR A 64 -6.56 -0.01 7.22
CA TYR A 64 -7.53 0.98 7.67
C TYR A 64 -7.78 2.04 6.62
N LEU A 65 -8.96 2.64 6.69
CA LEU A 65 -9.43 3.79 5.91
C LEU A 65 -9.67 4.95 6.87
N ALA A 66 -9.10 6.13 6.58
CA ALA A 66 -9.38 7.35 7.34
C ALA A 66 -9.38 8.58 6.42
N LYS A 67 -9.92 9.72 6.85
CA LYS A 67 -9.74 10.98 6.12
C LYS A 67 -8.28 11.42 6.13
N SER A 68 -7.94 12.28 5.17
CA SER A 68 -6.63 12.92 5.06
C SER A 68 -6.25 13.85 6.24
N ASP A 69 -7.18 14.10 7.16
CA ASP A 69 -6.93 14.82 8.41
C ASP A 69 -6.92 13.88 9.63
N GLY A 70 -6.90 12.56 9.40
CA GLY A 70 -6.91 11.51 10.41
C GLY A 70 -8.29 11.23 11.03
N ARG A 71 -9.35 11.93 10.63
CA ARG A 71 -10.70 11.66 11.16
C ARG A 71 -11.30 10.39 10.56
N TYR A 72 -12.22 9.81 11.33
CA TYR A 72 -13.08 8.70 10.91
C TYR A 72 -12.27 7.47 10.47
N LEU A 73 -11.62 6.81 11.43
CA LEU A 73 -10.91 5.56 11.18
C LEU A 73 -11.92 4.42 11.02
N ARG A 74 -11.74 3.59 9.99
CA ARG A 74 -12.53 2.38 9.72
C ARG A 74 -11.59 1.26 9.31
N THR A 75 -11.82 0.05 9.81
CA THR A 75 -11.17 -1.15 9.33
C THR A 75 -11.70 -1.49 7.94
N LEU A 76 -10.81 -1.51 6.94
CA LEU A 76 -11.17 -1.77 5.55
C LEU A 76 -10.95 -3.23 5.17
N ILE A 77 -9.76 -3.75 5.44
CA ILE A 77 -9.41 -5.15 5.20
C ILE A 77 -8.93 -5.76 6.51
N LYS A 78 -9.51 -6.90 6.88
CA LYS A 78 -9.12 -7.69 8.05
C LYS A 78 -9.12 -9.17 7.71
N GLY A 79 -8.26 -9.92 8.38
CA GLY A 79 -8.18 -11.37 8.28
C GLY A 79 -7.46 -11.84 7.01
N ARG A 80 -6.80 -13.00 7.09
CA ARG A 80 -5.97 -13.57 6.00
C ARG A 80 -4.96 -12.58 5.42
N LEU A 81 -4.50 -11.65 6.24
CA LEU A 81 -3.47 -10.67 5.95
C LEU A 81 -2.49 -10.80 7.11
N HIS A 82 -1.24 -11.15 6.85
CA HIS A 82 -0.29 -11.48 7.92
C HIS A 82 0.80 -10.42 8.03
N ILE A 83 1.54 -10.16 6.95
CA ILE A 83 2.60 -9.15 6.89
C ILE A 83 2.31 -8.23 5.70
N PRO A 84 1.36 -7.29 5.82
CA PRO A 84 1.11 -6.34 4.75
C PRO A 84 2.32 -5.40 4.60
N THR A 85 2.82 -5.28 3.37
CA THR A 85 4.09 -4.57 3.08
C THR A 85 3.91 -3.34 2.22
N ALA A 86 2.92 -3.33 1.33
CA ALA A 86 2.69 -2.24 0.41
C ALA A 86 1.23 -2.17 0.00
N ILE A 87 0.78 -0.96 -0.36
CA ILE A 87 -0.58 -0.67 -0.82
C ILE A 87 -0.55 0.42 -1.88
N ILE A 88 -1.45 0.33 -2.85
CA ILE A 88 -1.70 1.31 -3.91
C ILE A 88 -3.20 1.48 -4.12
N THR A 89 -3.60 2.66 -4.58
CA THR A 89 -4.97 2.96 -4.99
C THR A 89 -5.06 2.96 -6.52
N LEU A 90 -6.20 2.51 -7.05
CA LEU A 90 -6.53 2.49 -8.46
C LEU A 90 -7.86 3.24 -8.66
N PRO A 91 -7.86 4.59 -8.58
CA PRO A 91 -9.09 5.40 -8.55
C PRO A 91 -9.96 5.24 -9.80
N GLN A 92 -9.34 5.15 -10.98
CA GLN A 92 -10.07 5.00 -12.25
C GLN A 92 -10.98 3.77 -12.32
N ILE A 93 -10.68 2.74 -11.53
CA ILE A 93 -11.49 1.52 -11.45
C ILE A 93 -12.10 1.31 -10.06
N GLY A 94 -11.96 2.25 -9.12
CA GLY A 94 -12.55 2.16 -7.77
C GLY A 94 -11.98 1.02 -6.92
N ARG A 95 -10.68 0.72 -7.04
CA ARG A 95 -10.04 -0.40 -6.32
C ARG A 95 -8.80 0.01 -5.53
N ILE A 96 -8.41 -0.84 -4.61
CA ILE A 96 -7.12 -0.83 -3.93
C ILE A 96 -6.42 -2.16 -4.19
N CYS A 97 -5.09 -2.14 -4.25
CA CYS A 97 -4.30 -3.37 -4.29
C CYS A 97 -3.20 -3.31 -3.25
N PHE A 98 -2.92 -4.44 -2.61
CA PHE A 98 -1.98 -4.53 -1.51
C PHE A 98 -1.22 -5.85 -1.54
N ALA A 99 -0.01 -5.80 -1.00
CA ALA A 99 0.91 -6.91 -0.92
C ALA A 99 0.98 -7.44 0.50
N ASP A 100 1.05 -8.76 0.62
CA ASP A 100 1.28 -9.49 1.87
C ASP A 100 2.53 -10.36 1.69
N ALA A 101 3.52 -10.20 2.55
CA ALA A 101 4.74 -11.00 2.61
C ALA A 101 4.70 -12.06 3.74
N GLY A 102 3.50 -12.39 4.20
CA GLY A 102 3.26 -13.43 5.20
C GLY A 102 3.59 -14.84 4.70
N PHE A 103 3.17 -15.84 5.48
CA PHE A 103 3.37 -17.25 5.14
C PHE A 103 2.78 -17.61 3.76
N ASP A 104 1.61 -17.04 3.45
CA ASP A 104 0.96 -17.12 2.15
C ASP A 104 1.13 -15.78 1.42
N ALA A 105 2.33 -15.56 0.89
CA ALA A 105 2.71 -14.33 0.21
C ALA A 105 1.85 -14.14 -1.05
N LYS A 106 1.32 -12.93 -1.23
CA LYS A 106 0.34 -12.65 -2.28
C LYS A 106 0.21 -11.17 -2.56
N ILE A 107 -0.36 -10.87 -3.73
CA ILE A 107 -0.91 -9.55 -4.04
C ILE A 107 -2.40 -9.72 -4.24
N GLU A 108 -3.16 -8.87 -3.59
CA GLU A 108 -4.62 -8.87 -3.61
C GLU A 108 -5.13 -7.51 -4.04
N CYS A 109 -6.33 -7.50 -4.61
CA CYS A 109 -7.07 -6.28 -4.86
C CYS A 109 -8.46 -6.39 -4.25
N ALA A 110 -9.03 -5.25 -3.85
CA ALA A 110 -10.39 -5.13 -3.35
C ALA A 110 -10.98 -3.81 -3.87
N ASP A 111 -12.29 -3.66 -3.83
CA ASP A 111 -12.92 -2.35 -4.04
C ASP A 111 -12.49 -1.39 -2.91
N MET A 112 -12.59 -0.07 -3.13
CA MET A 112 -12.16 0.90 -2.11
C MET A 112 -13.01 0.88 -0.82
N ASP A 113 -14.13 0.15 -0.81
CA ASP A 113 -14.93 -0.13 0.39
C ASP A 113 -14.55 -1.43 1.11
N GLY A 114 -13.51 -2.13 0.61
CA GLY A 114 -12.97 -3.37 1.16
C GLY A 114 -13.68 -4.63 0.66
N LYS A 115 -14.73 -4.51 -0.16
CA LYS A 115 -15.45 -5.66 -0.73
C LYS A 115 -14.77 -6.18 -2.00
N HIS A 116 -15.31 -7.28 -2.53
CA HIS A 116 -14.81 -7.93 -3.75
C HIS A 116 -13.29 -8.15 -3.74
N ARG A 117 -12.76 -8.52 -2.57
CA ARG A 117 -11.35 -8.87 -2.37
C ARG A 117 -11.03 -10.16 -3.13
N ASN A 118 -10.02 -10.12 -3.98
CA ASN A 118 -9.52 -11.27 -4.71
C ASN A 118 -7.99 -11.27 -4.78
N VAL A 119 -7.41 -12.47 -4.80
CA VAL A 119 -5.98 -12.67 -5.01
C VAL A 119 -5.68 -12.56 -6.50
N ILE A 120 -4.73 -11.69 -6.86
CA ILE A 120 -4.31 -11.48 -8.26
C ILE A 120 -2.94 -12.12 -8.54
N VAL A 121 -2.11 -12.31 -7.52
CA VAL A 121 -0.83 -13.03 -7.60
C VAL A 121 -0.68 -13.90 -6.34
N LYS A 122 -0.43 -15.20 -6.54
CA LYS A 122 -0.22 -16.18 -5.46
C LYS A 122 1.00 -17.08 -5.67
N ASP A 123 1.39 -17.30 -6.92
CA ASP A 123 2.47 -18.23 -7.26
C ASP A 123 3.77 -17.46 -7.50
N LEU A 124 4.92 -18.07 -7.18
CA LEU A 124 6.25 -17.49 -7.44
C LEU A 124 6.39 -16.06 -6.90
N ILE A 125 5.85 -15.83 -5.71
CA ILE A 125 5.94 -14.59 -4.95
C ILE A 125 6.34 -14.95 -3.52
N TYR A 126 7.22 -14.17 -2.91
CA TYR A 126 7.75 -14.49 -1.59
C TYR A 126 7.88 -13.25 -0.71
N SER A 127 8.48 -12.17 -1.20
CA SER A 127 8.67 -10.95 -0.41
C SER A 127 8.29 -9.73 -1.23
N PRO A 128 7.02 -9.53 -1.57
CA PRO A 128 6.62 -8.30 -2.24
C PRO A 128 6.84 -7.13 -1.29
N THR A 129 7.79 -6.23 -1.57
CA THR A 129 8.15 -5.13 -0.64
C THR A 129 7.61 -3.78 -1.05
N SER A 130 7.29 -3.59 -2.33
CA SER A 130 6.86 -2.31 -2.88
C SER A 130 5.90 -2.54 -4.03
N LEU A 131 4.90 -1.66 -4.15
CA LEU A 131 3.92 -1.64 -5.23
C LEU A 131 3.92 -0.26 -5.91
N ALA A 132 3.79 -0.28 -7.23
CA ALA A 132 3.60 0.88 -8.07
C ALA A 132 2.52 0.61 -9.13
N VAL A 133 1.88 1.67 -9.63
CA VAL A 133 0.80 1.56 -10.62
C VAL A 133 1.04 2.51 -11.78
N ASP A 134 0.85 2.00 -12.99
CA ASP A 134 0.83 2.78 -14.22
C ASP A 134 -0.63 2.95 -14.67
N GLU A 135 -1.26 4.04 -14.22
CA GLU A 135 -2.65 4.39 -14.57
C GLU A 135 -2.82 4.51 -16.10
N GLY A 136 -1.80 4.98 -16.81
CA GLY A 136 -1.81 5.14 -18.27
C GLY A 136 -1.64 3.83 -19.05
N LYS A 137 -1.44 2.69 -18.37
CA LYS A 137 -1.35 1.35 -18.97
C LYS A 137 -2.25 0.36 -18.27
N ASP A 138 -3.56 0.61 -18.37
CA ASP A 138 -4.62 -0.26 -17.83
C ASP A 138 -4.46 -0.53 -16.32
N ASN A 139 -3.98 0.46 -15.58
CA ASN A 139 -3.63 0.35 -14.16
C ASN A 139 -2.67 -0.83 -13.88
N ARG A 140 -1.71 -1.10 -14.77
CA ARG A 140 -0.72 -2.16 -14.59
C ARG A 140 0.06 -1.94 -13.29
N ILE A 141 0.14 -3.00 -12.50
CA ILE A 141 0.78 -3.01 -11.18
C ILE A 141 2.19 -3.56 -11.36
N TYR A 142 3.17 -2.92 -10.72
CA TYR A 142 4.55 -3.36 -10.65
C TYR A 142 4.92 -3.64 -9.19
N TRP A 143 5.74 -4.67 -8.94
CA TRP A 143 6.23 -4.95 -7.60
C TRP A 143 7.67 -5.47 -7.59
N ALA A 144 8.39 -5.12 -6.53
CA ALA A 144 9.69 -5.70 -6.22
C ALA A 144 9.53 -6.94 -5.34
N ASP A 145 10.23 -8.01 -5.70
CA ASP A 145 10.44 -9.18 -4.85
C ASP A 145 11.95 -9.39 -4.62
N PRO A 146 12.50 -8.89 -3.51
CA PRO A 146 13.93 -9.01 -3.19
C PRO A 146 14.37 -10.45 -3.02
N LYS A 147 13.48 -11.36 -2.58
CA LYS A 147 13.83 -12.76 -2.37
C LYS A 147 14.07 -13.46 -3.70
N TYR A 148 13.19 -13.22 -4.68
CA TYR A 148 13.37 -13.75 -6.02
C TYR A 148 14.31 -12.90 -6.89
N ARG A 149 14.70 -11.71 -6.41
CA ARG A 149 15.58 -10.76 -7.11
C ARG A 149 14.97 -10.26 -8.42
N LYS A 150 13.66 -10.00 -8.39
CA LYS A 150 12.89 -9.61 -9.58
C LYS A 150 12.06 -8.36 -9.33
N VAL A 151 11.80 -7.63 -10.41
CA VAL A 151 10.63 -6.77 -10.51
C VAL A 151 9.71 -7.38 -11.54
N GLU A 152 8.44 -7.52 -11.19
CA GLU A 152 7.42 -8.06 -12.06
C GLU A 152 6.27 -7.08 -12.22
N SER A 153 5.44 -7.32 -13.22
CA SER A 153 4.23 -6.54 -13.47
C SER A 153 3.05 -7.43 -13.82
N VAL A 154 1.84 -6.97 -13.55
CA VAL A 154 0.59 -7.69 -13.81
C VAL A 154 -0.56 -6.69 -14.02
N LEU A 155 -1.61 -7.09 -14.73
CA LEU A 155 -2.85 -6.32 -14.77
C LEU A 155 -3.67 -6.53 -13.48
N PRO A 156 -4.58 -5.61 -13.11
CA PRO A 156 -5.43 -5.75 -11.92
C PRO A 156 -6.37 -6.96 -11.90
N ASP A 157 -6.55 -7.64 -13.05
CA ASP A 157 -7.31 -8.88 -13.19
C ASP A 157 -6.42 -10.14 -13.01
N GLY A 158 -5.12 -9.96 -12.75
CA GLY A 158 -4.14 -11.04 -12.63
C GLY A 158 -3.53 -11.51 -13.96
N THR A 159 -3.98 -10.96 -15.09
CA THR A 159 -3.50 -11.38 -16.42
C THR A 159 -2.24 -10.63 -16.84
N LYS A 160 -1.61 -11.10 -17.92
CA LYS A 160 -0.41 -10.50 -18.54
C LYS A 160 0.70 -10.23 -17.53
N ARG A 161 0.92 -11.18 -16.60
CA ARG A 161 2.05 -11.17 -15.69
C ARG A 161 3.35 -11.24 -16.51
N THR A 162 4.32 -10.40 -16.19
CA THR A 162 5.60 -10.35 -16.90
C THR A 162 6.71 -9.96 -15.95
N THR A 163 7.83 -10.68 -16.00
CA THR A 163 9.05 -10.27 -15.32
C THR A 163 9.72 -9.13 -16.09
N VAL A 164 9.92 -7.99 -15.42
CA VAL A 164 10.50 -6.77 -16.00
C VAL A 164 12.00 -6.71 -15.74
N ILE A 165 12.42 -7.06 -14.52
CA ILE A 165 13.82 -7.05 -14.08
C ILE A 165 14.14 -8.38 -13.42
N ILE A 166 15.33 -8.92 -13.69
CA ILE A 166 16.00 -9.95 -12.91
C ILE A 166 17.40 -9.45 -12.63
N ASP A 167 17.71 -9.12 -11.37
CA ASP A 167 18.98 -8.46 -11.05
C ASP A 167 19.53 -8.88 -9.69
N ASN A 168 20.82 -9.21 -9.66
CA ASN A 168 21.48 -9.66 -8.44
C ASN A 168 21.61 -8.58 -7.37
N ARG A 169 21.41 -7.30 -7.70
CA ARG A 169 21.46 -6.16 -6.77
C ARG A 169 20.21 -6.04 -5.88
N MET A 170 19.31 -7.03 -5.91
CA MET A 170 18.18 -7.16 -4.99
C MET A 170 17.24 -5.91 -5.02
N PRO A 171 16.36 -5.81 -6.04
CA PRO A 171 15.36 -4.75 -6.12
C PRO A 171 14.48 -4.74 -4.87
N TRP A 172 14.28 -3.56 -4.27
CA TRP A 172 13.58 -3.39 -3.00
C TRP A 172 12.38 -2.45 -3.07
N ALA A 173 12.53 -1.32 -3.74
CA ALA A 173 11.43 -0.36 -3.96
C ALA A 173 11.29 -0.06 -5.44
N VAL A 174 10.07 0.14 -5.92
CA VAL A 174 9.76 0.43 -7.32
C VAL A 174 8.79 1.59 -7.44
N ASP A 175 8.96 2.41 -8.47
CA ASP A 175 7.92 3.30 -8.97
C ASP A 175 8.01 3.45 -10.48
N VAL A 176 6.91 3.87 -11.12
CA VAL A 176 6.78 3.93 -12.57
C VAL A 176 6.26 5.28 -13.00
N PHE A 177 6.87 5.85 -14.03
CA PHE A 177 6.39 7.07 -14.66
C PHE A 177 6.76 7.10 -16.14
N GLU A 178 5.80 7.52 -16.96
CA GLU A 178 5.91 7.51 -18.43
C GLU A 178 6.40 6.15 -18.94
N ASN A 179 7.54 6.10 -19.64
CA ASN A 179 8.09 4.87 -20.19
C ASN A 179 9.09 4.19 -19.25
N ASN A 180 9.36 4.77 -18.08
CA ASN A 180 10.44 4.37 -17.21
C ASN A 180 9.93 3.70 -15.93
N LEU A 181 10.60 2.62 -15.57
CA LEU A 181 10.54 2.00 -14.26
C LEU A 181 11.80 2.42 -13.48
N TYR A 182 11.57 2.90 -12.28
CA TYR A 182 12.59 3.30 -11.34
C TYR A 182 12.62 2.26 -10.23
N TRP A 183 13.80 1.87 -9.78
CA TRP A 183 13.91 0.88 -8.73
C TRP A 183 15.14 1.11 -7.85
N ALA A 184 14.95 0.99 -6.55
CA ALA A 184 16.01 1.08 -5.56
C ALA A 184 16.53 -0.31 -5.22
N SER A 185 17.85 -0.42 -5.15
CA SER A 185 18.58 -1.62 -4.77
C SER A 185 18.94 -1.58 -3.29
N LYS A 186 18.61 -2.65 -2.56
CA LYS A 186 19.02 -2.75 -1.15
C LYS A 186 20.48 -3.19 -0.99
N GLU A 187 21.03 -3.91 -1.97
CA GLU A 187 22.40 -4.42 -1.90
C GLU A 187 23.43 -3.37 -2.34
N SER A 188 23.19 -2.70 -3.47
CA SER A 188 24.10 -1.69 -4.02
C SER A 188 23.82 -0.27 -3.54
N GLN A 189 22.66 -0.01 -2.92
CA GLN A 189 22.26 1.33 -2.44
C GLN A 189 22.17 2.38 -3.57
N ASP A 190 21.87 1.92 -4.78
CA ASP A 190 21.67 2.77 -5.95
C ASP A 190 20.17 2.83 -6.32
N LEU A 191 19.81 3.94 -6.94
CA LEU A 191 18.56 4.12 -7.67
C LEU A 191 18.84 3.93 -9.16
N PHE A 192 18.07 3.05 -9.78
CA PHE A 192 18.19 2.71 -11.20
C PHE A 192 16.98 3.20 -11.98
N VAL A 193 17.16 3.35 -13.28
CA VAL A 193 16.11 3.61 -14.26
C VAL A 193 16.27 2.70 -15.48
N GLN A 194 15.15 2.16 -15.97
CA GLN A 194 15.07 1.35 -17.19
C GLN A 194 13.68 1.54 -17.84
N ASP A 195 13.52 1.16 -19.12
CA ASP A 195 12.21 0.98 -19.73
C ASP A 195 11.32 0.02 -18.91
N LYS A 196 10.07 0.41 -18.70
CA LYS A 196 9.11 -0.32 -17.84
C LYS A 196 8.69 -1.70 -18.36
N PHE A 197 9.04 -2.05 -19.59
CA PHE A 197 8.84 -3.38 -20.15
C PHE A 197 10.15 -4.16 -20.26
N GLY A 198 11.21 -3.73 -19.55
CA GLY A 198 12.48 -4.44 -19.47
C GLY A 198 13.35 -4.27 -20.71
N ARG A 199 13.06 -3.30 -21.58
CA ARG A 199 13.83 -3.05 -22.80
C ARG A 199 15.08 -2.22 -22.48
N GLY A 200 16.08 -2.30 -23.35
CA GLY A 200 17.28 -1.47 -23.25
C GLY A 200 18.18 -1.82 -22.06
N ARG A 201 18.99 -0.85 -21.64
CA ARG A 201 19.97 -1.01 -20.55
C ARG A 201 19.45 -0.38 -19.25
N ILE A 202 19.85 -0.97 -18.14
CA ILE A 202 19.69 -0.40 -16.80
C ILE A 202 20.72 0.72 -16.63
N SER A 203 20.27 1.91 -16.24
CA SER A 203 21.13 3.05 -15.94
C SER A 203 21.04 3.41 -14.46
N VAL A 204 22.17 3.81 -13.87
CA VAL A 204 22.21 4.37 -12.51
C VAL A 204 21.73 5.82 -12.58
N LEU A 205 20.74 6.16 -11.77
CA LEU A 205 20.20 7.52 -11.66
C LEU A 205 20.82 8.26 -10.47
N ALA A 206 21.01 7.56 -9.35
CA ALA A 206 21.66 8.08 -8.16
C ALA A 206 22.31 6.94 -7.37
N SER A 207 23.37 7.25 -6.65
CA SER A 207 24.15 6.28 -5.84
C SER A 207 24.29 6.76 -4.41
N ASN A 208 24.70 5.85 -3.53
CA ASN A 208 24.91 6.12 -2.10
C ASN A 208 23.62 6.59 -1.39
N ILE A 209 22.51 5.88 -1.62
CA ILE A 209 21.23 6.10 -0.95
C ILE A 209 21.02 4.98 0.08
N PRO A 210 21.65 5.07 1.27
CA PRO A 210 21.51 4.04 2.29
C PRO A 210 20.06 3.99 2.79
N ASN A 211 19.58 2.79 3.09
CA ASN A 211 18.25 2.55 3.67
C ASN A 211 17.08 3.11 2.84
N ALA A 212 17.18 3.07 1.51
CA ALA A 212 16.05 3.36 0.63
C ALA A 212 14.92 2.32 0.81
N HIS A 213 13.91 2.64 1.62
CA HIS A 213 12.78 1.75 1.90
C HIS A 213 11.63 1.88 0.89
N SER A 214 11.41 3.08 0.36
CA SER A 214 10.36 3.41 -0.60
C SER A 214 10.89 4.41 -1.60
N ILE A 215 10.31 4.40 -2.81
CA ILE A 215 10.52 5.42 -3.82
C ILE A 215 9.16 5.84 -4.37
N ARG A 216 8.99 7.15 -4.58
CA ARG A 216 7.80 7.74 -5.19
C ARG A 216 8.21 8.83 -6.17
N ILE A 217 7.59 8.84 -7.33
CA ILE A 217 7.77 9.84 -8.36
C ILE A 217 6.72 10.91 -8.16
N HIS A 218 7.20 12.10 -7.83
CA HIS A 218 6.36 13.28 -7.68
C HIS A 218 6.42 14.11 -8.96
N GLN A 219 5.39 14.01 -9.80
CA GLN A 219 5.25 14.87 -10.97
C GLN A 219 3.79 15.33 -11.09
N ARG A 220 3.61 16.61 -11.45
CA ARG A 220 2.34 17.35 -11.38
C ARG A 220 1.18 16.70 -12.16
N PHE A 221 1.51 15.93 -13.19
CA PHE A 221 0.59 15.29 -14.13
C PHE A 221 0.81 13.76 -14.20
N ALA A 222 1.59 13.16 -13.29
CA ALA A 222 2.02 11.77 -13.40
C ALA A 222 0.91 10.77 -13.12
N ARG A 223 -0.09 11.24 -12.39
CA ARG A 223 -1.32 10.53 -12.11
C ARG A 223 -2.40 11.32 -12.81
N ASP A 224 -3.06 10.73 -13.80
CA ASP A 224 -4.04 11.39 -14.68
C ASP A 224 -5.38 11.57 -13.95
N THR A 225 -5.32 12.05 -12.71
CA THR A 225 -6.49 12.29 -11.86
C THR A 225 -7.07 13.68 -12.06
N SER A 226 -6.35 14.56 -12.77
CA SER A 226 -6.89 15.86 -13.19
C SER A 226 -8.03 15.74 -14.20
N ARG A 227 -8.15 14.59 -14.88
CA ARG A 227 -9.22 14.30 -15.84
C ARG A 227 -10.41 13.53 -15.26
N ALA A 228 -10.26 12.88 -14.11
CA ALA A 228 -11.32 12.13 -13.47
C ALA A 228 -11.99 12.96 -12.37
N VAL A 229 -13.23 13.41 -12.61
CA VAL A 229 -14.06 14.00 -11.55
C VAL A 229 -14.35 12.91 -10.53
N SER A 230 -13.90 13.12 -9.29
CA SER A 230 -14.14 12.19 -8.19
C SER A 230 -15.64 12.07 -7.93
N THR A 231 -16.16 10.84 -7.92
CA THR A 231 -17.58 10.61 -7.62
C THR A 231 -17.89 10.99 -6.16
N CYS A 232 -16.88 10.89 -5.28
CA CYS A 232 -16.98 11.34 -3.90
C CYS A 232 -17.03 12.87 -3.74
N ALA A 233 -16.76 13.67 -4.77
CA ALA A 233 -16.87 15.12 -4.70
C ALA A 233 -18.33 15.60 -4.62
N GLU A 234 -19.26 14.86 -5.24
CA GLU A 234 -20.70 15.14 -5.22
C GLU A 234 -21.45 14.29 -4.19
N ALA A 235 -20.73 13.44 -3.46
CA ALA A 235 -21.32 12.54 -2.47
C ALA A 235 -21.83 13.30 -1.24
N THR A 236 -23.01 12.89 -0.75
CA THR A 236 -23.64 13.42 0.47
C THR A 236 -23.20 12.70 1.75
N CYS A 237 -22.06 12.02 1.72
CA CYS A 237 -21.57 11.23 2.85
C CYS A 237 -21.15 12.10 4.03
N SER A 238 -21.64 11.78 5.23
CA SER A 238 -21.32 12.53 6.45
C SER A 238 -19.90 12.26 6.97
N HIS A 239 -19.44 11.01 6.89
CA HIS A 239 -18.16 10.56 7.45
C HIS A 239 -17.17 10.24 6.34
N LEU A 240 -17.16 9.01 5.84
CA LEU A 240 -16.24 8.54 4.80
C LEU A 240 -16.99 8.29 3.50
N CYS A 241 -16.30 8.48 2.37
CA CYS A 241 -16.76 8.13 1.03
C CYS A 241 -15.68 7.28 0.36
N ALA A 242 -16.09 6.15 -0.21
CA ALA A 242 -15.23 5.29 -1.02
C ALA A 242 -15.76 5.24 -2.45
N GLU A 243 -14.87 5.47 -3.42
CA GLU A 243 -15.20 5.35 -4.83
C GLU A 243 -15.25 3.89 -5.25
N LEU A 244 -16.24 3.55 -6.04
CA LEU A 244 -16.49 2.20 -6.53
C LEU A 244 -16.38 2.18 -8.06
N PRO A 245 -16.20 0.99 -8.66
CA PRO A 245 -16.21 0.85 -10.10
C PRO A 245 -17.44 1.49 -10.75
N ARG A 246 -17.31 1.89 -12.02
CA ARG A 246 -18.38 2.50 -12.84
C ARG A 246 -18.87 3.86 -12.32
N ASN A 247 -17.97 4.68 -11.75
CA ASN A 247 -18.28 6.01 -11.23
C ASN A 247 -19.40 6.01 -10.18
N THR A 248 -19.38 5.02 -9.29
CA THR A 248 -20.30 4.93 -8.16
C THR A 248 -19.55 5.20 -6.86
N TYR A 249 -20.26 5.40 -5.76
CA TYR A 249 -19.66 5.59 -4.45
C TYR A 249 -20.46 4.89 -3.36
N THR A 250 -19.81 4.65 -2.23
CA THR A 250 -20.50 4.23 -1.00
C THR A 250 -20.06 5.10 0.17
N CYS A 251 -21.02 5.41 1.05
CA CYS A 251 -20.71 6.03 2.32
C CYS A 251 -20.30 4.97 3.33
N LEU A 252 -19.28 5.28 4.13
CA LEU A 252 -18.75 4.39 5.15
C LEU A 252 -18.78 5.09 6.52
N CYS A 253 -19.09 4.29 7.55
CA CYS A 253 -19.04 4.74 8.94
C CYS A 253 -17.69 4.38 9.56
N PRO A 254 -17.14 5.22 10.45
CA PRO A 254 -15.97 4.84 11.24
C PRO A 254 -16.29 3.62 12.11
N ASP A 255 -15.26 2.88 12.52
CA ASP A 255 -15.42 1.83 13.51
C ASP A 255 -15.81 2.43 14.86
N GLU A 256 -16.53 1.65 15.67
CA GLU A 256 -16.75 2.03 17.07
C GLU A 256 -15.38 2.20 17.75
N SER A 257 -15.17 3.33 18.41
CA SER A 257 -13.99 3.52 19.25
C SER A 257 -13.91 2.34 20.22
N PRO A 258 -12.77 1.62 20.38
CA PRO A 258 -12.65 0.67 21.45
C PRO A 258 -12.94 1.43 22.75
N GLN A 259 -14.06 1.10 23.40
CA GLN A 259 -14.38 1.69 24.68
C GLN A 259 -13.21 1.34 25.60
N LEU A 260 -12.43 2.35 25.99
CA LEU A 260 -11.56 2.25 27.15
C LEU A 260 -12.44 1.74 28.28
N ASP A 261 -12.22 0.50 28.68
CA ASP A 261 -12.96 -0.14 29.76
C ASP A 261 -12.79 0.71 31.02
N LYS A 262 -13.79 1.54 31.30
CA LYS A 262 -13.82 2.43 32.47
C LYS A 262 -13.85 1.65 33.79
N ARG A 263 -13.88 0.30 33.75
CA ARG A 263 -13.84 -0.56 34.93
C ARG A 263 -12.44 -0.81 35.50
N LYS A 264 -11.36 -0.31 34.88
CA LYS A 264 -9.98 -0.42 35.43
C LYS A 264 -9.42 0.86 36.06
N ILE A 265 -10.24 1.88 36.33
CA ILE A 265 -9.78 3.12 36.99
C ILE A 265 -10.18 3.18 38.48
N ASN A 266 -11.04 2.28 38.96
CA ASN A 266 -11.41 2.20 40.38
C ASN A 266 -11.21 0.78 40.93
N THR A 267 -9.95 0.39 41.15
CA THR A 267 -9.53 -0.56 42.20
C THR A 267 -8.06 -0.33 42.49
#